data_AF-A0A287D9Y2-F1
#
_entry.id   AF-A0A287D9Y2-F1
#
_cell.length_a   1.000
_cell.length_b   1.000
_cell.length_c   1.000
_cell.angle_alpha   90.00
_cell.angle_beta   90.00
_cell.angle_gamma   90.00
#
_symmetry.space_group_name_H-M   'P 1'
#
loop_
_entity.id
_entity.type
_entity.pdbx_description
1 polymer ?
#
loop_
_entity_poly.entity_id
_entity_poly.type
_entity_poly.pdbx_seq_one_letter_code
_entity_poly.pdbx_strand_id
1 'polypeptide(L)'
;MLLSIGMLMLSATQVYTLLTVQLFAFLNLLPVEADILAGFLINSKPENACEPIAPPPLKDNSSGAFIVLIRRLDCNFDIKVLNAQRAGYKAAIVHNVDSDDLISMGSNDIDVLKKIDIPSVFIGESSANSL
;
A
#
# COMPACT_ATOMS: atom_id res chain seq x y z
N MET A 1 -42.62 15.28 -40.70
CA MET A 1 -41.54 15.85 -39.84
C MET A 1 -41.22 15.04 -38.58
N LEU A 2 -41.94 13.95 -38.25
CA LEU A 2 -41.72 13.15 -37.03
C LEU A 2 -40.51 12.19 -37.09
N LEU A 3 -39.98 11.89 -38.29
CA LEU A 3 -38.83 10.99 -38.48
C LEU A 3 -37.48 11.59 -38.01
N SER A 4 -37.38 12.92 -37.91
CA SER A 4 -36.10 13.59 -37.56
C SER A 4 -35.79 13.57 -36.06
N ILE A 5 -36.82 13.66 -35.20
CA ILE A 5 -36.65 13.73 -33.75
C ILE A 5 -36.21 12.36 -33.17
N GLY A 6 -36.73 11.26 -33.72
CA GLY A 6 -36.32 9.91 -33.32
C GLY A 6 -34.83 9.63 -33.58
N MET A 7 -34.31 10.01 -34.76
CA MET A 7 -32.89 9.90 -35.09
C MET A 7 -31.99 10.75 -34.18
N LEU A 8 -32.46 11.92 -33.74
CA LEU A 8 -31.76 12.79 -32.80
C LEU A 8 -31.69 12.21 -31.38
N MET A 9 -32.75 11.55 -30.92
CA MET A 9 -32.76 10.88 -29.61
C MET A 9 -31.89 9.61 -29.62
N LEU A 10 -31.92 8.85 -30.72
CA LEU A 10 -31.02 7.72 -30.93
C LEU A 10 -29.54 8.18 -30.95
N SER A 11 -29.23 9.29 -31.63
CA SER A 11 -27.85 9.80 -31.67
C SER A 11 -27.38 10.31 -30.30
N ALA A 12 -28.22 11.03 -29.55
CA ALA A 12 -27.89 11.50 -28.21
C ALA A 12 -27.65 10.35 -27.22
N THR A 13 -28.50 9.31 -27.27
CA THR A 13 -28.35 8.11 -26.42
C THR A 13 -27.06 7.37 -26.76
N GLN A 14 -26.71 7.27 -28.04
CA GLN A 14 -25.48 6.62 -28.48
C GLN A 14 -24.24 7.41 -28.09
N VAL A 15 -24.27 8.75 -28.17
CA VAL A 15 -23.19 9.62 -27.69
C VAL A 15 -23.01 9.52 -26.17
N TYR A 16 -24.10 9.49 -25.40
CA TYR A 16 -24.02 9.31 -23.94
C TYR A 16 -23.46 7.94 -23.58
N THR A 17 -23.86 6.88 -24.29
CA THR A 17 -23.35 5.52 -24.08
C THR A 17 -21.86 5.45 -24.41
N LEU A 18 -21.43 6.04 -25.53
CA LEU A 18 -20.01 6.12 -25.88
C LEU A 18 -19.20 6.90 -24.84
N LEU A 19 -19.68 8.07 -24.41
CA LEU A 19 -18.97 8.91 -23.43
C LEU A 19 -18.85 8.22 -22.07
N THR A 20 -19.91 7.53 -21.61
CA THR A 20 -19.90 6.79 -20.34
C THR A 20 -19.02 5.55 -20.40
N VAL A 21 -19.05 4.78 -21.50
CA VAL A 21 -18.15 3.64 -21.71
C VAL A 21 -16.69 4.10 -21.77
N GLN A 22 -16.42 5.22 -22.43
CA GLN A 22 -15.08 5.77 -22.57
C GLN A 22 -14.56 6.32 -21.24
N LEU A 23 -15.39 7.04 -20.47
CA LEU A 23 -15.04 7.50 -19.12
C LEU A 23 -14.79 6.34 -18.15
N PHE A 24 -15.62 5.29 -18.19
CA PHE A 24 -15.41 4.09 -17.38
C PHE A 24 -14.14 3.37 -17.79
N ALA A 25 -13.87 3.21 -19.09
CA ALA A 25 -12.62 2.64 -19.57
C ALA A 25 -11.40 3.45 -19.08
N PHE A 26 -11.44 4.79 -19.17
CA PHE A 26 -10.36 5.65 -18.64
C PHE A 26 -10.19 5.53 -17.12
N LEU A 27 -11.28 5.40 -16.36
CA LEU A 27 -11.21 5.27 -14.90
C LEU A 27 -10.69 3.90 -14.46
N ASN A 28 -11.00 2.83 -15.20
CA ASN A 28 -10.49 1.46 -14.93
C ASN A 28 -9.11 1.19 -15.56
N LEU A 29 -8.66 2.03 -16.50
CA LEU A 29 -7.31 2.02 -17.04
C LEU A 29 -6.33 2.86 -16.20
N LEU A 30 -6.79 3.51 -15.12
CA LEU A 30 -5.87 3.97 -14.08
C LEU A 30 -5.18 2.72 -13.54
N PRO A 31 -3.87 2.55 -13.80
CA PRO A 31 -3.17 1.42 -13.26
C PRO A 31 -3.14 1.64 -11.75
N VAL A 32 -3.94 0.87 -11.01
CA VAL A 32 -3.55 0.55 -9.64
C VAL A 32 -2.33 -0.33 -9.84
N GLU A 33 -1.14 0.27 -9.83
CA GLU A 33 0.14 -0.42 -9.80
C GLU A 33 0.21 -1.21 -8.49
N ALA A 34 -0.52 -2.33 -8.44
CA ALA A 34 -0.36 -3.35 -7.44
C ALA A 34 0.88 -4.15 -7.85
N ASP A 35 2.05 -3.57 -7.61
CA ASP A 35 3.30 -4.30 -7.72
C ASP A 35 3.27 -5.44 -6.70
N ILE A 36 3.20 -6.67 -7.19
CA ILE A 36 3.23 -7.86 -6.35
C ILE A 36 4.63 -8.05 -5.76
N LEU A 37 4.82 -7.62 -4.52
CA LEU A 37 6.08 -7.81 -3.81
C LEU A 37 6.06 -9.13 -3.01
N ALA A 38 6.83 -10.11 -3.48
CA ALA A 38 7.11 -11.34 -2.73
C ALA A 38 8.51 -11.27 -2.12
N GLY A 39 8.65 -11.67 -0.85
CA GLY A 39 9.91 -11.53 -0.13
C GLY A 39 9.98 -12.40 1.13
N PHE A 40 11.14 -12.35 1.78
CA PHE A 40 11.37 -12.98 3.07
C PHE A 40 10.92 -12.05 4.19
N LEU A 41 10.10 -12.57 5.10
CA LEU A 41 9.67 -11.83 6.28
C LEU A 41 10.69 -11.96 7.41
N ILE A 42 11.01 -10.85 8.07
CA ILE A 42 11.96 -10.80 9.19
C ILE A 42 11.42 -9.87 10.27
N ASN A 43 11.47 -10.28 11.54
CA ASN A 43 11.15 -9.40 12.66
C ASN A 43 12.19 -8.28 12.80
N SER A 44 11.70 -7.06 12.97
CA SER A 44 12.54 -5.89 13.25
C SER A 44 13.30 -6.03 14.57
N LYS A 45 14.49 -5.41 14.60
CA LYS A 45 15.32 -5.26 15.81
C LYS A 45 15.82 -3.83 15.89
N PRO A 46 15.35 -3.00 16.83
CA PRO A 46 14.30 -3.28 17.83
C PRO A 46 12.91 -3.56 17.20
N GLU A 47 12.07 -4.33 17.90
CA GLU A 47 10.74 -4.77 17.41
C GLU A 47 9.78 -3.62 17.09
N ASN A 48 9.95 -2.48 17.78
CA ASN A 48 9.09 -1.31 17.59
C ASN A 48 9.58 -0.39 16.46
N ALA A 49 10.78 -0.59 15.92
CA ALA A 49 11.39 0.23 14.87
C ALA A 49 11.32 1.75 15.08
N CYS A 50 11.26 2.23 16.34
CA CYS A 50 11.24 3.66 16.64
C CYS A 50 12.64 4.28 16.51
N GLU A 51 13.66 3.47 16.66
CA GLU A 51 15.06 3.79 16.40
C GLU A 51 15.54 3.08 15.13
N PRO A 52 16.72 3.45 14.58
CA PRO A 52 17.31 2.76 13.45
C PRO A 52 17.42 1.25 13.72
N ILE A 53 16.83 0.46 12.82
CA ILE A 53 16.80 -1.00 12.95
C ILE A 53 17.99 -1.65 12.23
N ALA A 54 18.31 -2.88 12.63
CA ALA A 54 19.32 -3.67 11.95
C ALA A 54 18.94 -3.91 10.47
N PRO A 55 19.92 -3.87 9.54
CA PRO A 55 19.66 -4.15 8.13
C PRO A 55 19.28 -5.63 7.92
N PRO A 56 18.59 -5.96 6.80
CA PRO A 56 18.33 -7.34 6.44
C PRO A 56 19.65 -8.11 6.25
N PRO A 57 19.67 -9.42 6.53
CA PRO A 57 20.86 -10.24 6.34
C PRO A 57 21.30 -10.17 4.88
N LEU A 58 22.54 -9.72 4.67
CA LEU A 58 23.18 -9.68 3.35
C LEU A 58 23.34 -11.11 2.86
N LYS A 59 22.38 -11.61 2.08
CA LYS A 59 22.63 -12.81 1.27
C LYS A 59 23.32 -12.34 0.01
N ASP A 60 24.64 -12.53 -0.02
CA ASP A 60 25.45 -12.40 -1.22
C ASP A 60 24.73 -13.17 -2.35
N ASN A 61 24.19 -12.43 -3.32
CA ASN A 61 23.56 -12.93 -4.55
C ASN A 61 22.11 -13.43 -4.48
N SER A 62 21.35 -13.23 -3.39
CA SER A 62 19.90 -13.45 -3.41
C SER A 62 19.16 -12.16 -3.68
N SER A 63 18.56 -12.03 -4.87
CA SER A 63 17.64 -10.95 -5.29
C SER A 63 16.33 -10.87 -4.46
N GLY A 64 16.28 -11.51 -3.29
CA GLY A 64 15.07 -11.58 -2.48
C GLY A 64 14.75 -10.21 -1.86
N ALA A 65 13.51 -9.77 -2.03
CA ALA A 65 13.00 -8.65 -1.24
C ALA A 65 12.93 -9.09 0.22
N PHE A 66 13.40 -8.24 1.14
CA PHE A 66 13.18 -8.46 2.57
C PHE A 66 12.07 -7.54 3.04
N ILE A 67 11.10 -8.14 3.73
CA ILE A 67 9.94 -7.46 4.30
C ILE A 67 10.12 -7.50 5.80
N VAL A 68 9.99 -6.36 6.46
CA VAL A 68 10.14 -6.29 7.90
C VAL A 68 8.78 -6.39 8.60
N LEU A 69 8.71 -7.17 9.67
CA LEU A 69 7.58 -7.22 10.60
C LEU A 69 7.90 -6.36 11.83
N ILE A 70 7.04 -5.39 12.11
CA ILE A 70 7.21 -4.38 13.15
C ILE A 70 6.02 -4.40 14.09
N ARG A 71 6.30 -4.37 15.39
CA ARG A 71 5.29 -4.29 16.43
C ARG A 71 4.72 -2.87 16.53
N ARG A 72 3.39 -2.76 16.64
CA ARG A 72 2.70 -1.50 17.01
C ARG A 72 3.17 -1.02 18.39
N LEU A 73 2.93 0.28 18.67
CA LEU A 73 3.21 1.03 19.91
C LEU A 73 4.51 1.85 19.87
N ASP A 74 4.74 2.66 20.91
CA ASP A 74 5.90 3.53 21.19
C ASP A 74 6.10 4.75 20.28
N CYS A 75 5.82 4.63 18.99
CA CYS A 75 5.96 5.72 18.02
C CYS A 75 4.96 5.61 16.86
N ASN A 76 4.88 6.69 16.08
CA ASN A 76 3.99 6.78 14.92
C ASN A 76 4.39 5.80 13.79
N PHE A 77 3.42 5.44 12.97
CA PHE A 77 3.60 4.48 11.88
C PHE A 77 4.64 4.90 10.85
N ASP A 78 4.63 6.17 10.47
CA ASP A 78 5.56 6.76 9.50
C ASP A 78 7.01 6.64 9.93
N ILE A 79 7.32 6.88 11.21
CA ILE A 79 8.68 6.70 11.76
C ILE A 79 9.13 5.25 11.64
N LYS A 80 8.24 4.29 11.93
CA LYS A 80 8.52 2.85 11.79
C LYS A 80 8.87 2.48 10.36
N VAL A 81 8.03 2.89 9.41
CA VAL A 81 8.22 2.58 7.99
C VAL A 81 9.45 3.32 7.42
N LEU A 82 9.69 4.56 7.85
CA LEU A 82 10.88 5.32 7.44
C LEU A 82 12.17 4.66 7.93
N ASN A 83 12.21 4.18 9.18
CA ASN A 83 13.37 3.47 9.71
C ASN A 83 13.59 2.13 8.99
N ALA A 84 12.52 1.41 8.65
CA ALA A 84 12.59 0.21 7.82
C ALA A 84 13.18 0.48 6.43
N GLN A 85 12.72 1.55 5.77
CA GLN A 85 13.26 1.97 4.48
C GLN A 85 14.74 2.32 4.57
N ARG A 86 15.14 3.09 5.59
CA ARG A 86 16.55 3.47 5.83
C ARG A 86 17.44 2.27 6.09
N ALA A 87 16.92 1.21 6.72
CA ALA A 87 17.64 -0.04 6.94
C ALA A 87 17.73 -0.92 5.67
N GLY A 88 17.04 -0.55 4.58
CA GLY A 88 17.14 -1.23 3.28
C GLY A 88 16.08 -2.30 3.03
N TYR A 89 15.02 -2.36 3.84
CA TYR A 89 13.88 -3.23 3.58
C TYR A 89 13.06 -2.75 2.39
N LYS A 90 12.36 -3.68 1.73
CA LYS A 90 11.55 -3.39 0.52
C LYS A 90 10.07 -3.17 0.83
N ALA A 91 9.60 -3.62 2.00
CA ALA A 91 8.28 -3.33 2.53
C ALA A 91 8.27 -3.46 4.05
N ALA A 92 7.25 -2.88 4.66
CA ALA A 92 7.02 -2.94 6.10
C ALA A 92 5.61 -3.44 6.42
N ILE A 93 5.51 -4.41 7.33
CA ILE A 93 4.25 -4.88 7.89
C ILE A 93 4.26 -4.45 9.35
N VAL A 94 3.29 -3.63 9.75
CA VAL A 94 3.10 -3.29 11.16
C VAL A 94 1.94 -4.12 11.69
N HIS A 95 2.17 -4.87 12.75
CA HIS A 95 1.11 -5.66 13.36
C HIS A 95 0.62 -5.03 14.66
N ASN A 96 -0.66 -5.22 14.93
CA ASN A 96 -1.28 -4.83 16.17
C ASN A 96 -0.75 -5.67 17.35
N VAL A 97 -1.08 -5.24 18.57
CA VAL A 97 -0.69 -5.87 19.84
C VAL A 97 -1.96 -6.07 20.64
N ASP A 98 -2.16 -7.27 21.17
CA ASP A 98 -3.32 -7.70 21.97
C ASP A 98 -4.69 -7.49 21.28
N SER A 99 -4.72 -7.36 19.95
CA SER A 99 -5.94 -7.07 19.17
C SER A 99 -5.75 -7.38 17.69
N ASP A 100 -6.86 -7.68 17.00
CA ASP A 100 -6.94 -7.82 15.54
C ASP A 100 -7.61 -6.62 14.86
N ASP A 101 -7.98 -5.60 15.62
CA ASP A 101 -8.61 -4.40 15.09
C ASP A 101 -7.66 -3.69 14.15
N LEU A 102 -8.13 -3.40 12.94
CA LEU A 102 -7.35 -2.66 11.95
C LEU A 102 -7.59 -1.17 12.13
N ILE A 103 -6.48 -0.41 12.19
CA ILE A 103 -6.53 1.05 12.22
C ILE A 103 -6.02 1.59 10.89
N SER A 104 -6.56 2.74 10.48
CA SER A 104 -6.03 3.46 9.33
C SER A 104 -4.65 3.99 9.67
N MET A 105 -3.64 3.53 8.93
CA MET A 105 -2.27 4.00 9.11
C MET A 105 -2.11 5.36 8.45
N GLY A 106 -1.83 6.37 9.27
CA GLY A 106 -1.55 7.73 8.83
C GLY A 106 -0.34 8.29 9.56
N SER A 107 0.17 9.40 9.03
CA SER A 107 1.10 10.25 9.77
C SER A 107 0.41 11.55 10.16
N ASN A 108 0.90 12.12 11.26
CA ASN A 108 0.60 13.49 11.65
C ASN A 108 1.52 14.51 10.92
N ASP A 109 2.56 14.03 10.22
CA ASP A 109 3.55 14.82 9.50
C ASP A 109 3.60 14.41 8.01
N ILE A 110 3.09 15.31 7.16
CA ILE A 110 2.99 15.11 5.71
C ILE A 110 4.38 15.09 5.06
N ASP A 111 5.36 15.80 5.62
CA ASP A 111 6.71 15.89 5.05
C ASP A 111 7.53 14.64 5.35
N VAL A 112 7.18 13.89 6.40
CA VAL A 112 7.72 12.56 6.65
C VAL A 112 7.09 11.54 5.71
N LEU A 113 5.78 11.57 5.51
CA LEU A 113 5.09 10.65 4.57
C LEU A 113 5.65 10.72 3.15
N LYS A 114 5.93 11.92 2.65
CA LYS A 114 6.50 12.11 1.31
C LYS A 114 7.88 11.47 1.11
N LYS A 115 8.57 11.09 2.20
CA LYS A 115 9.89 10.44 2.14
C LYS A 115 9.79 8.91 2.16
N ILE A 116 8.59 8.37 2.35
CA ILE A 116 8.34 6.94 2.42
C ILE A 116 7.95 6.46 1.02
N ASP A 117 8.79 5.61 0.46
CA ASP A 117 8.66 5.05 -0.88
C ASP A 117 8.34 3.55 -0.86
N ILE A 118 8.58 2.88 0.28
CA ILE A 118 8.28 1.45 0.41
C ILE A 118 6.80 1.21 0.73
N PRO A 119 6.17 0.19 0.14
CA PRO A 119 4.81 -0.19 0.51
C PRO A 119 4.75 -0.67 1.96
N SER A 120 3.66 -0.34 2.63
CA SER A 120 3.45 -0.71 4.02
C SER A 120 2.00 -1.07 4.31
N VAL A 121 1.78 -2.09 5.12
CA VAL A 121 0.44 -2.58 5.50
C VAL A 121 0.32 -2.77 7.00
N PHE A 122 -0.92 -2.74 7.49
CA PHE A 122 -1.25 -3.02 8.89
C PHE A 122 -2.06 -4.31 9.01
N ILE A 123 -1.68 -5.17 9.96
CA ILE A 123 -2.33 -6.46 10.19
C ILE A 123 -2.68 -6.65 11.67
N GLY A 124 -3.60 -7.57 11.95
CA GLY A 124 -3.91 -8.00 13.30
C GLY A 124 -2.77 -8.81 13.94
N GLU A 125 -2.79 -8.90 15.28
CA GLU A 125 -1.82 -9.69 16.03
C GLU A 125 -1.89 -11.18 15.71
N SER A 126 -3.10 -11.76 15.56
CA SER A 126 -3.27 -13.19 15.28
C SER A 126 -2.66 -13.58 13.93
N SER A 127 -2.75 -12.68 12.94
CA SER A 127 -2.12 -12.86 11.63
C SER A 127 -0.61 -12.81 11.75
N ALA A 128 -0.05 -11.88 12.53
CA ALA A 128 1.39 -11.77 12.74
C ALA A 128 1.98 -12.99 13.47
N ASN A 129 1.26 -13.53 14.45
CA ASN A 129 1.67 -14.73 15.19
C ASN A 129 1.63 -16.02 14.35
N SER A 130 0.97 -15.97 13.18
CA SER A 130 0.86 -17.11 12.26
C SER A 130 1.90 -17.09 11.13
N LEU A 131 2.73 -16.04 11.04
CA LEU A 131 3.79 -15.86 10.04
C LEU A 131 5.14 -16.38 10.54
#